data_AF-A0A9N9JLD9-F1
#
_entry.id   AF-A0A9N9JLD9-F1
#
_cell.length_a   1.000
_cell.length_b   1.000
_cell.length_c   1.000
_cell.angle_alpha   90.00
_cell.angle_beta   90.00
_cell.angle_gamma   90.00
#
_symmetry.space_group_name_H-M   'P 1'
#
loop_
_entity.id
_entity.type
_entity.pdbx_description
1 polymer ?
#
loop_
_entity_poly.entity_id
_entity_poly.type
_entity_poly.pdbx_seq_one_letter_code
_entity_poly.pdbx_strand_id
1 'polypeptide(L)'
;SEYIADRHKLKCPMRHPPGDEIYRDKAISIFEVDGRKNKIYCQNLCLLAKMFLDHKTLYYDVEPFLFYVMTESNDTGCHFVGYFSKEKRSPLNYNVSCILTLPIHQRKGYGNLLIEF
;
A
#
# COMPACT_ATOMS: atom_id res chain seq x y z
N SER A 1 -11.55 -15.84 12.45
CA SER A 1 -12.90 -16.39 12.30
C SER A 1 -13.53 -15.75 11.07
N GLU A 2 -13.91 -16.56 10.08
CA GLU A 2 -14.56 -16.13 8.82
C GLU A 2 -15.75 -15.20 9.06
N TYR A 3 -16.58 -15.52 10.07
CA TYR A 3 -17.71 -14.71 10.51
C TYR A 3 -17.37 -13.24 10.80
N ILE A 4 -16.21 -12.97 11.41
CA ILE A 4 -15.80 -11.60 11.76
C ILE A 4 -15.43 -10.82 10.49
N ALA A 5 -14.77 -11.48 9.53
CA ALA A 5 -14.37 -10.86 8.26
C ALA A 5 -15.60 -10.51 7.42
N ASP A 6 -16.60 -11.39 7.34
CA ASP A 6 -17.84 -11.13 6.60
C ASP A 6 -18.63 -9.97 7.22
N ARG A 7 -18.75 -9.95 8.55
CA ARG A 7 -19.40 -8.84 9.27
C ARG A 7 -18.67 -7.51 9.05
N HIS A 8 -17.34 -7.52 8.98
CA HIS A 8 -16.56 -6.34 8.63
C HIS A 8 -16.82 -5.90 7.20
N LYS A 9 -16.79 -6.82 6.22
CA LYS A 9 -17.01 -6.54 4.80
C LYS A 9 -18.37 -5.88 4.53
N LEU A 10 -19.42 -6.30 5.24
CA LEU A 10 -20.76 -5.72 5.13
C LEU A 10 -20.86 -4.28 5.65
N LYS A 11 -20.07 -3.91 6.67
CA LYS A 11 -20.14 -2.61 7.34
C LYS A 11 -19.07 -1.62 6.89
N CYS A 12 -17.95 -2.12 6.35
CA CYS A 12 -16.80 -1.30 6.00
C CYS A 12 -17.17 -0.37 4.84
N PRO A 13 -17.12 0.97 5.03
CA PRO A 13 -17.41 1.92 3.96
C PRO A 13 -16.22 2.11 3.01
N MET A 14 -15.02 1.67 3.40
CA MET A 14 -13.80 1.89 2.61
C MET A 14 -13.80 1.02 1.35
N ARG A 15 -13.54 1.66 0.22
CA ARG A 15 -13.42 1.03 -1.11
C ARG A 15 -12.12 1.41 -1.84
N HIS A 16 -11.26 2.19 -1.21
CA HIS A 16 -9.95 2.59 -1.71
C HIS A 16 -8.99 2.85 -0.54
N PRO A 17 -7.67 2.94 -0.79
CA PRO A 17 -6.70 3.32 0.22
C PRO A 17 -7.03 4.69 0.84
N PRO A 18 -6.82 4.89 2.15
CA PRO A 18 -7.03 6.17 2.79
C PRO A 18 -5.88 7.12 2.46
N GLY A 19 -6.12 8.17 1.69
CA GLY A 19 -5.08 9.09 1.24
C GLY A 19 -5.50 9.83 -0.02
N ASP A 20 -4.56 10.55 -0.60
CA ASP A 20 -4.81 11.34 -1.80
C ASP A 20 -4.45 10.52 -3.05
N GLU A 21 -5.35 10.48 -4.02
CA GLU A 21 -5.07 9.89 -5.33
C GLU A 21 -4.18 10.86 -6.11
N ILE A 22 -2.91 10.49 -6.29
CA ILE A 22 -1.91 11.37 -6.94
C ILE A 22 -1.58 10.93 -8.38
N TYR A 23 -2.08 9.77 -8.79
CA TYR A 23 -1.93 9.26 -10.14
C TYR A 23 -3.14 8.42 -10.53
N ARG A 24 -3.59 8.60 -11.78
CA ARG A 24 -4.65 7.81 -12.40
C ARG A 24 -4.33 7.62 -13.88
N ASP A 25 -4.20 6.36 -14.32
CA ASP A 25 -4.24 5.98 -15.72
C ASP A 25 -5.16 4.76 -15.92
N LYS A 26 -6.27 4.96 -16.63
CA LYS A 26 -7.30 3.95 -16.88
C LYS A 26 -7.80 3.30 -15.57
N ALA A 27 -7.43 2.04 -15.35
CA ALA A 27 -7.79 1.27 -14.16
C ALA A 27 -6.73 1.39 -13.05
N ILE A 28 -5.53 1.89 -13.32
CA ILE A 28 -4.46 1.97 -12.34
C ILE A 28 -4.50 3.31 -11.62
N SER A 29 -4.47 3.25 -10.29
CA SER A 29 -4.37 4.41 -9.41
C SER A 29 -3.20 4.24 -8.45
N ILE A 30 -2.55 5.35 -8.08
CA ILE A 30 -1.60 5.39 -6.97
C ILE A 30 -2.06 6.42 -5.95
N PHE A 31 -2.16 5.97 -4.70
CA PHE A 31 -2.56 6.78 -3.57
C PHE A 31 -1.35 7.08 -2.69
N GLU A 32 -1.16 8.35 -2.31
CA GLU A 32 -0.21 8.75 -1.30
C GLU A 32 -0.88 8.68 0.09
N VAL A 33 -0.32 7.85 0.95
CA VAL A 33 -0.82 7.60 2.30
C VAL A 33 0.24 7.99 3.32
N ASP A 34 -0.05 9.02 4.12
CA ASP A 34 0.82 9.43 5.21
C ASP A 34 0.66 8.50 6.43
N GLY A 35 1.74 7.83 6.83
CA GLY A 35 1.74 6.92 7.98
C GLY A 35 1.45 7.57 9.33
N ARG A 36 1.64 8.90 9.46
CA ARG A 36 1.25 9.67 10.64
C ARG A 36 -0.26 9.94 10.67
N LYS A 37 -0.89 10.17 9.51
CA LYS A 37 -2.34 10.40 9.40
C LYS A 37 -3.14 9.09 9.47
N ASN A 38 -2.64 8.04 8.81
CA ASN A 38 -3.33 6.76 8.62
C ASN A 38 -2.59 5.58 9.29
N LYS A 39 -2.23 5.74 10.56
CA LYS A 39 -1.36 4.80 11.30
C LYS A 39 -1.81 3.34 11.23
N ILE A 40 -3.09 3.05 11.51
CA ILE A 40 -3.63 1.68 11.51
C ILE A 40 -3.55 1.03 10.12
N TYR A 41 -3.89 1.78 9.07
CA TYR A 41 -3.81 1.27 7.70
C TYR A 41 -2.37 0.93 7.32
N CYS A 42 -1.43 1.82 7.59
CA CYS A 42 -0.01 1.62 7.29
C CYS A 42 0.60 0.48 8.12
N GLN A 43 0.21 0.30 9.38
CA GLN A 43 0.63 -0.83 10.20
C GLN A 43 0.12 -2.15 9.62
N ASN A 44 -1.17 -2.22 9.26
CA ASN A 44 -1.75 -3.40 8.61
C ASN A 44 -1.04 -3.72 7.28
N LEU A 45 -0.74 -2.70 6.49
CA LEU A 45 0.03 -2.85 5.24
C LEU A 45 1.45 -3.36 5.49
N CYS A 46 2.12 -2.86 6.52
CA CYS A 46 3.45 -3.33 6.90
C CYS A 46 3.45 -4.79 7.36
N LEU A 47 2.45 -5.20 8.15
CA LEU A 47 2.27 -6.58 8.59
C LEU A 47 2.00 -7.51 7.40
N LEU A 48 1.13 -7.11 6.48
CA LEU A 48 0.90 -7.82 5.21
C LEU A 48 2.20 -7.98 4.42
N ALA A 49 2.98 -6.91 4.30
CA ALA A 49 4.22 -6.91 3.55
C ALA A 49 5.31 -7.77 4.19
N LYS A 50 5.36 -7.86 5.53
CA LYS A 50 6.35 -8.66 6.26
C LYS A 50 6.25 -10.16 5.94
N MET A 51 5.06 -10.64 5.53
CA MET A 51 4.87 -12.01 5.08
C MET A 51 5.62 -12.32 3.77
N PHE A 52 5.98 -11.30 2.99
CA PHE A 52 6.61 -11.44 1.68
C PHE A 52 7.99 -10.77 1.58
N LEU A 53 8.37 -9.98 2.59
CA LEU A 53 9.65 -9.29 2.68
C LEU A 53 10.42 -9.75 3.92
N ASP A 54 11.49 -10.50 3.71
CA ASP A 54 12.30 -11.03 4.82
C ASP A 54 12.98 -9.92 5.62
N HIS A 55 13.58 -8.96 4.94
CA HIS A 55 14.37 -7.89 5.55
C HIS A 55 13.56 -6.66 6.00
N LYS A 56 12.23 -6.73 6.05
CA LYS A 56 11.42 -5.62 6.59
C LYS A 56 11.48 -5.60 8.11
N THR A 57 12.11 -4.59 8.69
CA THR A 57 12.35 -4.47 10.14
C THR A 57 11.33 -3.55 10.84
N LEU A 58 10.79 -2.55 10.15
CA LEU A 58 9.87 -1.56 10.71
C LEU A 58 8.43 -1.81 10.27
N TYR A 59 7.54 -2.02 11.25
CA TYR A 59 6.13 -2.29 11.02
C TYR A 59 5.16 -1.55 11.97
N TYR A 60 5.61 -1.09 13.14
CA TYR A 60 4.78 -0.27 14.05
C TYR A 60 5.06 1.24 13.94
N ASP A 61 6.33 1.62 13.77
CA ASP A 61 6.76 3.01 13.58
C ASP A 61 6.63 3.44 12.11
N VAL A 62 5.39 3.65 11.70
CA VAL A 62 5.02 4.04 10.33
C VAL A 62 4.97 5.57 10.12
N GLU A 63 4.97 6.37 11.19
CA GLU A 63 4.84 7.83 11.13
C GLU A 63 5.92 8.55 10.31
N PRO A 64 7.19 8.08 10.29
CA PRO A 64 8.24 8.68 9.46
C PRO A 64 8.07 8.43 7.95
N PHE A 65 7.13 7.58 7.53
CA PHE A 65 7.03 7.09 6.16
C PHE A 65 5.81 7.66 5.42
N LEU A 66 5.97 7.84 4.12
CA LEU A 66 4.91 7.91 3.12
C LEU A 66 4.78 6.56 2.44
N PHE A 67 3.56 6.18 2.10
CA PHE A 67 3.25 4.94 1.40
C PHE A 67 2.56 5.28 0.09
N TYR A 68 3.11 4.78 -1.02
CA TYR A 68 2.57 4.94 -2.36
C TYR A 68 1.89 3.64 -2.75
N VAL A 69 0.57 3.62 -2.61
CA VAL A 69 -0.25 2.41 -2.73
C VAL A 69 -0.84 2.33 -4.13
N MET A 70 -0.43 1.31 -4.88
CA MET A 70 -0.97 1.02 -6.19
C MET A 70 -2.21 0.14 -6.09
N THR A 71 -3.23 0.52 -6.84
CA THR A 71 -4.48 -0.23 -6.93
C THR A 71 -4.96 -0.38 -8.36
N GLU A 72 -5.71 -1.44 -8.61
CA GLU A 72 -6.51 -1.63 -9.81
C GLU A 72 -7.98 -1.34 -9.49
N SER A 73 -8.58 -0.42 -10.23
CA SER A 73 -9.97 0.01 -10.06
C SER A 73 -10.91 -0.82 -10.91
N ASN A 74 -12.03 -1.22 -10.32
CA ASN A 74 -13.18 -1.79 -11.03
C ASN A 74 -14.49 -1.25 -10.43
N ASP A 75 -15.64 -1.77 -10.87
CA ASP A 75 -16.98 -1.33 -10.46
C ASP A 75 -17.23 -1.42 -8.93
N THR A 76 -16.42 -2.21 -8.21
CA THR A 76 -16.57 -2.41 -6.76
C THR A 76 -15.60 -1.57 -5.92
N GLY A 77 -14.61 -0.92 -6.54
CA GLY A 77 -13.63 -0.07 -5.86
C GLY A 77 -12.19 -0.27 -6.36
N CYS A 78 -11.24 0.19 -5.55
CA CYS A 78 -9.80 0.12 -5.79
C CYS A 78 -9.19 -1.08 -5.03
N HIS A 79 -8.67 -2.05 -5.78
CA HIS A 79 -8.10 -3.29 -5.25
C HIS A 79 -6.59 -3.16 -5.13
N PHE A 80 -6.06 -3.46 -3.95
CA PHE A 80 -4.63 -3.37 -3.66
C PHE A 80 -3.80 -4.31 -4.53
N VAL A 81 -2.80 -3.78 -5.22
CA VAL A 81 -1.87 -4.53 -6.10
C VAL A 81 -0.47 -4.61 -5.49
N GLY A 82 -0.01 -3.48 -4.94
CA GLY A 82 1.33 -3.33 -4.41
C GLY A 82 1.55 -1.95 -3.82
N TYR A 83 2.73 -1.73 -3.27
CA TYR A 83 3.12 -0.41 -2.77
C TYR A 83 4.64 -0.26 -2.74
N PHE A 84 5.09 0.98 -2.60
CA PHE A 84 6.39 1.25 -1.99
C PHE A 84 6.26 2.25 -0.84
N SER A 85 7.18 2.20 0.11
CA SER A 85 7.27 3.17 1.21
C SER A 85 8.53 4.01 1.05
N LYS A 86 8.45 5.28 1.47
CA LYS A 86 9.54 6.25 1.41
C LYS A 86 9.63 6.98 2.74
N GLU A 87 10.83 7.13 3.29
CA GLU A 87 11.05 8.00 4.45
C GLU A 87 10.84 9.45 4.06
N LYS A 88 10.08 10.20 4.87
CA LYS A 88 9.86 11.64 4.68
C LYS A 88 11.17 12.43 4.73
N ARG A 89 12.13 11.94 5.51
CA ARG A 89 13.46 12.53 5.70
C ARG A 89 14.49 11.41 5.75
N SER A 90 14.98 11.00 4.58
CA SER A 90 16.06 10.01 4.50
C SER A 90 17.42 10.71 4.52
N PRO A 91 18.30 10.44 5.50
CA PRO A 91 19.65 11.03 5.53
C PRO A 91 20.49 10.68 4.30
N LEU A 92 20.21 9.51 3.71
CA LEU A 92 20.91 8.98 2.54
C LEU A 92 20.15 9.23 1.22
N ASN A 93 19.07 10.03 1.27
CA ASN A 93 18.21 10.35 0.13
C ASN A 93 17.67 9.11 -0.61
N TYR A 94 17.37 8.04 0.13
CA TYR A 94 16.68 6.90 -0.46
C TYR A 94 15.27 7.30 -0.89
N ASN A 95 14.95 7.06 -2.16
CA ASN A 95 13.62 7.27 -2.73
C ASN A 95 12.66 6.11 -2.41
N VAL A 96 13.19 4.94 -2.06
CA VAL A 96 12.45 3.73 -1.72
C VAL A 96 13.06 3.07 -0.48
N SER A 97 12.22 2.72 0.50
CA SER A 97 12.59 1.95 1.70
C SER A 97 12.15 0.49 1.59
N CYS A 98 10.92 0.24 1.14
CA CYS A 98 10.38 -1.09 0.87
C CYS A 98 9.52 -1.00 -0.38
N ILE A 99 9.54 -2.03 -1.21
CA ILE A 99 8.68 -2.16 -2.38
C ILE A 99 8.12 -3.58 -2.42
N LEU A 100 6.84 -3.70 -2.75
CA LEU A 100 6.16 -4.98 -2.85
C LEU A 100 5.11 -4.95 -3.95
N THR A 101 5.10 -5.98 -4.78
CA THR A 101 3.93 -6.38 -5.57
C THR A 101 3.40 -7.69 -5.00
N LEU A 102 2.09 -7.75 -4.74
CA LEU A 102 1.46 -8.97 -4.22
C LEU A 102 1.76 -10.17 -5.14
N PRO A 103 2.00 -11.38 -4.58
CA PRO A 103 2.35 -12.57 -5.37
C PRO A 103 1.40 -12.84 -6.56
N ILE A 104 0.08 -12.68 -6.38
CA ILE A 104 -0.94 -12.88 -7.43
C ILE A 104 -0.88 -11.85 -8.58
N HIS A 105 -0.17 -10.74 -8.37
CA HIS A 105 0.04 -9.67 -9.35
C HIS A 105 1.49 -9.61 -9.85
N GLN A 106 2.38 -10.51 -9.43
CA GLN A 106 3.77 -10.51 -9.90
C GLN A 106 3.85 -10.89 -11.39
N ARG A 107 4.95 -10.44 -12.04
CA ARG A 107 5.26 -10.69 -13.47
C ARG A 107 4.21 -10.14 -14.48
N LYS A 108 3.39 -9.17 -14.05
CA LYS A 108 2.41 -8.47 -14.90
C LYS A 108 2.79 -7.02 -15.22
N GLY A 109 4.00 -6.58 -14.84
CA GLY A 109 4.50 -5.23 -15.10
C GLY A 109 4.27 -4.20 -13.98
N TYR A 110 3.40 -4.47 -13.00
CA TYR A 110 3.13 -3.53 -11.89
C TYR A 110 4.37 -3.14 -11.08
N GLY A 111 5.30 -4.08 -10.90
CA GLY A 111 6.57 -3.79 -10.21
C GLY A 111 7.42 -2.75 -10.94
N ASN A 112 7.44 -2.78 -12.27
CA ASN A 112 8.16 -1.78 -13.07
C ASN A 112 7.49 -0.42 -12.94
N LEU A 113 6.15 -0.38 -12.96
CA LEU A 113 5.39 0.87 -12.79
C LEU A 113 5.62 1.49 -11.41
N LEU A 114 5.71 0.68 -10.35
CA LEU A 114 6.08 1.15 -9.00
C LEU A 114 7.52 1.67 -8.90
N ILE A 115 8.44 1.19 -9.74
CA ILE A 115 9.85 1.64 -9.75
C ILE A 115 10.01 2.93 -10.57
N GLU A 116 9.23 3.06 -11.64
CA GLU A 116 9.26 4.23 -12.54
C GLU A 116 8.60 5.46 -11.91
N PHE A 117 7.59 5.24 -11.06
CA PHE A 117 6.86 6.28 -10.34
C PHE A 117 7.72 7.01 -9.29
#